data_AF-A0A161K0V5-F1
#
_entry.id   AF-A0A161K0V5-F1
#
_cell.length_a   1.000
_cell.length_b   1.000
_cell.length_c   1.000
_cell.angle_alpha   90.00
_cell.angle_beta   90.00
_cell.angle_gamma   90.00
#
_symmetry.space_group_name_H-M   'P 1'
#
loop_
_entity.id
_entity.type
_entity.pdbx_description
1 polymer ?
#
loop_
_entity_poly.entity_id
_entity_poly.type
_entity_poly.pdbx_seq_one_letter_code
_entity_poly.pdbx_strand_id
1 'polypeptide(L)' 'MLIGFMFWYRGLALGGTAAVGQLQLFQPLFGLGLAATLLHESIGPGMIVTTLAAVACVAGARHFSTRRIPSDS' A
#
# COMPACT_ATOMS: atom_id res chain seq x y z
N MET A 1 -5.97 19.54 3.94
CA MET A 1 -5.89 18.61 5.09
C MET A 1 -7.26 18.12 5.56
N LEU A 2 -8.26 18.99 5.76
CA LEU A 2 -9.61 18.59 6.20
C LEU A 2 -10.35 17.68 5.19
N ILE A 3 -10.29 18.00 3.89
CA ILE A 3 -10.95 17.22 2.83
C ILE A 3 -10.37 15.80 2.73
N GLY A 4 -9.05 15.65 2.90
CA GLY A 4 -8.38 14.35 2.88
C GLY A 4 -8.83 13.44 4.01
N PHE A 5 -9.05 14.00 5.21
CA PHE A 5 -9.60 13.25 6.34
C PHE A 5 -11.02 12.76 6.09
N MET A 6 -11.88 13.59 5.50
CA MET A 6 -13.24 13.20 5.14
C MET A 6 -13.26 12.07 4.10
N PHE A 7 -12.38 12.15 3.10
CA PHE A 7 -12.21 11.07 2.13
C PHE A 7 -11.67 9.78 2.76
N TRP A 8 -10.70 9.89 3.68
CA TRP A 8 -10.12 8.75 4.38
C TRP A 8 -11.14 8.03 5.26
N TYR A 9 -11.94 8.78 6.04
CA TYR A 9 -13.00 8.21 6.87
C TYR A 9 -14.06 7.50 6.03
N ARG A 10 -14.47 8.12 4.91
CA ARG A 10 -15.46 7.54 4.00
C ARG A 10 -14.89 6.31 3.26
N GLY A 11 -13.62 6.31 2.90
CA GLY A 11 -12.91 5.17 2.31
C GLY A 11 -12.78 4.00 3.28
N LEU A 12 -12.48 4.27 4.56
CA LEU A 12 -12.50 3.27 5.61
C LEU A 12 -13.89 2.70 5.86
N ALA A 13 -14.93 3.54 5.85
CA ALA A 13 -16.30 3.11 6.04
C ALA A 13 -16.83 2.24 4.88
N LEU A 14 -16.41 2.53 3.63
CA LEU A 14 -16.86 1.81 2.43
C LEU A 14 -16.06 0.54 2.13
N GLY A 15 -14.74 0.57 2.32
CA GLY A 15 -13.84 -0.54 1.93
C GLY A 15 -13.16 -1.27 3.09
N GLY A 16 -13.27 -0.74 4.31
CA GLY A 16 -12.55 -1.26 5.47
C GLY A 16 -11.04 -0.95 5.45
N THR A 17 -10.40 -1.10 6.60
CA THR A 17 -8.96 -0.85 6.78
C THR A 17 -8.09 -1.73 5.87
N ALA A 18 -8.51 -2.97 5.61
CA ALA A 18 -7.78 -3.90 4.75
C ALA A 18 -7.72 -3.44 3.28
N ALA A 19 -8.82 -2.95 2.71
CA ALA A 19 -8.83 -2.49 1.32
C ALA A 19 -8.04 -1.17 1.16
N VAL A 20 -8.18 -0.25 2.11
CA VAL A 20 -7.43 1.02 2.10
C VAL A 20 -5.93 0.78 2.26
N GLY A 21 -5.52 -0.18 3.10
CA GLY A 21 -4.12 -0.58 3.22
C GLY A 21 -3.53 -1.19 1.94
N GLN A 22 -4.34 -1.90 1.15
CA GLN A 22 -3.91 -2.37 -0.17
C GLN A 22 -3.76 -1.23 -1.18
N LEU A 23 -4.67 -0.26 -1.17
CA LEU A 23 -4.54 0.91 -2.04
C LEU A 23 -3.28 1.72 -1.72
N GLN A 24 -2.88 1.77 -0.45
CA GLN A 24 -1.63 2.42 -0.06
C GLN A 24 -0.37 1.72 -0.58
N LEU A 25 -0.39 0.44 -0.97
CA LEU A 25 0.77 -0.17 -1.64
C LEU A 25 1.01 0.42 -3.04
N PHE A 26 -0.05 0.93 -3.68
CA PHE A 26 0.09 1.66 -4.94
C PHE A 26 0.64 3.07 -4.75
N GLN A 27 0.50 3.65 -3.56
CA GLN A 27 0.94 5.03 -3.29
C GLN A 27 2.46 5.22 -3.45
N PRO A 28 3.34 4.35 -2.92
CA PRO A 28 4.78 4.41 -3.20
C PRO A 28 5.12 4.26 -4.68
N LEU A 29 4.42 3.37 -5.40
CA LEU A 29 4.68 3.12 -6.82
C LEU A 29 4.30 4.32 -7.69
N PHE A 30 3.08 4.84 -7.50
CA PHE A 30 2.64 6.05 -8.18
C PHE A 30 3.42 7.27 -7.71
N GLY A 31 3.78 7.37 -6.44
CA GLY A 31 4.58 8.47 -5.90
C GLY A 31 5.95 8.54 -6.57
N LEU A 32 6.66 7.41 -6.67
CA LEU A 32 7.95 7.35 -7.37
C LEU A 32 7.79 7.57 -8.88
N GLY A 33 6.82 6.91 -9.52
CA GLY A 33 6.56 7.07 -10.95
C GLY A 33 6.18 8.50 -11.33
N LEU A 34 5.33 9.16 -10.54
CA LEU A 34 4.97 10.57 -10.71
C LEU A 34 6.17 11.48 -10.44
N ALA A 35 6.99 11.21 -9.40
CA ALA A 35 8.20 12.00 -9.15
C ALA A 35 9.19 11.92 -10.33
N ALA A 36 9.42 10.73 -10.88
CA ALA A 36 10.26 10.57 -12.07
C ALA A 36 9.66 11.22 -13.32
N THR A 37 8.35 11.12 -13.54
CA THR A 37 7.72 11.63 -14.77
C THR A 37 7.45 13.14 -14.74
N LEU A 38 7.03 13.68 -13.61
CA LEU A 38 6.69 15.10 -13.47
C LEU A 38 7.89 15.95 -13.05
N LEU A 39 8.75 15.41 -12.18
CA LEU A 39 9.89 16.13 -11.60
C LEU A 39 11.22 15.76 -12.26
N HIS A 40 11.25 14.72 -13.11
CA HIS A 40 12.48 14.21 -13.75
C HIS A 40 13.57 13.85 -12.73
N GLU A 41 13.18 13.56 -11.50
CA GLU A 41 14.13 13.25 -10.44
C GLU A 41 14.65 11.84 -10.59
N SER A 42 15.98 11.66 -10.52
CA SER A 42 16.61 10.35 -10.64
C SER A 42 16.17 9.47 -9.48
N ILE A 43 15.34 8.47 -9.78
CA ILE A 43 14.98 7.46 -8.79
C ILE A 43 16.22 6.62 -8.49
N GLY A 44 16.86 6.91 -7.37
CA GLY A 44 17.98 6.12 -6.89
C GLY A 44 17.59 4.64 -6.66
N PRO A 45 18.49 3.69 -6.93
CA PRO A 45 18.21 2.26 -6.79
C PRO A 45 17.75 1.88 -5.37
N GLY A 46 18.19 2.61 -4.33
CA GLY A 46 17.74 2.41 -2.95
C GLY A 46 16.23 2.64 -2.75
N MET A 47 15.62 3.59 -3.47
CA MET A 47 14.17 3.87 -3.37
C MET A 47 13.33 2.74 -4.00
N ILE A 48 13.81 2.18 -5.12
CA ILE A 48 13.15 1.04 -5.76
C ILE A 48 13.27 -0.20 -4.88
N VAL A 49 14.47 -0.49 -4.35
CA VAL A 49 14.70 -1.65 -3.47
C VAL A 49 13.84 -1.59 -2.21
N THR A 50 13.79 -0.43 -1.54
CA THR A 50 12.96 -0.27 -0.34
C THR A 50 11.47 -0.37 -0.63
N THR A 51 11.00 0.17 -1.76
CA THR A 51 9.60 0.03 -2.20
C THR A 51 9.25 -1.43 -2.48
N LEU A 52 10.10 -2.16 -3.20
CA LEU A 52 9.91 -3.59 -3.47
C LEU A 52 9.97 -4.43 -2.18
N ALA A 53 10.90 -4.11 -1.27
CA ALA A 53 11.01 -4.77 0.03
C ALA A 53 9.75 -4.57 0.88
N ALA A 54 9.19 -3.35 0.91
CA ALA A 54 7.93 -3.07 1.61
C ALA A 54 6.77 -3.87 1.00
N VAL A 55 6.65 -3.90 -0.32
CA VAL A 55 5.62 -4.69 -1.02
C VAL A 55 5.77 -6.20 -0.72
N ALA A 56 6.99 -6.74 -0.78
CA ALA A 56 7.27 -8.14 -0.47
C ALA A 56 6.95 -8.48 0.99
N CYS A 57 7.29 -7.59 1.93
CA CYS A 57 6.98 -7.75 3.36
C CYS A 57 5.46 -7.82 3.59
N VAL A 58 4.70 -6.90 2.98
CA VAL A 58 3.23 -6.90 3.08
C VAL A 58 2.62 -8.12 2.39
N ALA A 59 3.12 -8.53 1.23
CA ALA A 59 2.66 -9.74 0.54
C ALA A 59 2.89 -11.00 1.40
N GLY A 60 4.06 -11.12 2.02
CA GLY A 60 4.38 -12.17 2.99
C GLY A 60 3.41 -12.15 4.17
N ALA A 61 3.25 -11.00 4.83
CA ALA A 61 2.33 -10.83 5.95
C ALA A 61 0.89 -11.26 5.59
N ARG A 62 0.38 -10.83 4.43
CA ARG A 62 -0.96 -11.23 3.94
C ARG A 62 -1.07 -12.73 3.70
N HIS A 63 -0.03 -13.35 3.16
CA HIS A 63 0.00 -14.80 2.92
C HIS A 63 -0.07 -15.58 4.24
N PHE A 64 0.65 -15.15 5.27
CA PHE A 64 0.58 -15.75 6.60
C PHE A 64 -0.75 -15.49 7.31
N SER A 65 -1.30 -14.27 7.22
CA SER A 65 -2.59 -13.92 7.84
C SER A 65 -3.81 -14.65 7.24
N THR A 66 -3.69 -15.20 6.02
CA THR A 66 -4.79 -15.93 5.35
C THR A 66 -4.87 -17.41 5.79
N ARG A 67 -3.87 -17.95 6.50
CA ARG A 67 -3.97 -19.28 7.12
C ARG A 67 -4.77 -19.22 8.43
N ARG A 68 -6.08 -18.98 8.36
CA ARG A 68 -6.98 -19.22 9.49
C ARG A 68 -7.47 -20.67 9.46
N ILE A 69 -6.90 -21.45 10.37
CA ILE A 69 -7.45 -22.58 11.16
C ILE A 69 -8.61 -23.34 10.48
N PRO A 70 -8.43 -24.63 10.11
CA PRO A 70 -9.56 -25.51 9.78
C PRO A 70 -10.48 -25.61 11.00
N SER A 71 -11.72 -25.14 10.85
CA SER A 71 -12.80 -25.48 11.77
C SER A 71 -13.21 -26.92 11.48
N ASP A 72 -12.50 -27.88 12.08
CA ASP A 72 -12.99 -29.25 12.14
C ASP A 72 -14.18 -29.26 13.11
N SER A 73 -15.28 -29.84 12.61
CA SER A 73 -16.63 -29.93 13.19
C SER A 73 -16.73 -30.74 14.46
#